data_AF-D5U4W3-F1
#
_entry.id   AF-D5U4W3-F1
#
_cell.length_a   1.000
_cell.length_b   1.000
_cell.length_c   1.000
_cell.angle_alpha   90.00
_cell.angle_beta   90.00
_cell.angle_gamma   90.00
#
_symmetry.space_group_name_H-M   'P 1'
#
loop_
_entity.id
_entity.type
_entity.pdbx_description
1 polymer ?
#
loop_
_entity_poly.entity_id
_entity_poly.type
_entity_poly.pdbx_seq_one_letter_code
_entity_poly.pdbx_strand_id
1 'polypeptide(L)'
;MAELEKFSALYGKIDYPADLLTTPFEVLEYRTRLGLTTSEFEFICWIFHLVNKDFNEIRDKDISRRCTRQRKSLQAKGYLKIKIARTYKDKRCIKVGLVYDFTNLKNKIEELKEEDKKLQNLEAPVTVIYDEPSLFNEDVDENPIYPAKLLTDDKEIKELQLQNEFLEKFKKLYEELLLEKLDYSARAPYKMHLIKIFKNRVNNNIDDVLEITKNAFYKLPVEKRYAMKLQDLLKMALCQKNESTKNNDNKENKTQSEETKKYTIPSGIDKLNYLLKIIEEGGNLDDAYSQIANCG
;
A
#
# COMPACT_ATOMS: atom_id res chain seq x y z
N MET A 1 -43.01 22.67 -5.71
CA MET A 1 -43.58 23.06 -7.01
C MET A 1 -42.46 23.54 -7.94
N ALA A 2 -41.77 24.65 -7.64
CA ALA A 2 -40.72 25.20 -8.51
C ALA A 2 -39.54 24.26 -8.82
N GLU A 3 -39.11 23.40 -7.89
CA GLU A 3 -38.00 22.46 -8.12
C GLU A 3 -38.38 21.29 -9.03
N LEU A 4 -39.55 20.69 -8.80
CA LEU A 4 -40.10 19.62 -9.64
C LEU A 4 -40.40 20.12 -11.06
N GLU A 5 -40.82 21.37 -11.21
CA GLU A 5 -41.02 22.01 -12.51
C GLU A 5 -39.68 22.19 -13.26
N LYS A 6 -38.61 22.62 -12.58
CA LYS A 6 -37.26 22.70 -13.18
C LYS A 6 -36.75 21.33 -13.63
N PHE A 7 -36.92 20.30 -12.81
CA PHE A 7 -36.55 18.93 -13.18
C PHE A 7 -37.44 18.38 -14.29
N SER A 8 -38.74 18.69 -14.26
CA SER A 8 -39.67 18.24 -15.30
C SER A 8 -39.38 18.89 -16.65
N ALA A 9 -38.86 20.12 -16.66
CA ALA A 9 -38.38 20.77 -17.87
C ALA A 9 -37.11 20.10 -18.45
N LEU A 10 -36.24 19.55 -17.60
CA LEU A 10 -35.00 18.89 -18.01
C LEU A 10 -35.22 17.43 -18.46
N TYR A 11 -36.06 16.67 -17.74
CA TYR A 11 -36.21 15.22 -17.90
C TYR A 11 -37.57 14.80 -18.50
N GLY A 12 -38.55 15.71 -18.57
CA GLY A 12 -39.93 15.41 -18.93
C GLY A 12 -40.84 15.32 -17.70
N LYS A 13 -42.14 15.07 -17.89
CA LYS A 13 -43.11 14.98 -16.78
C LYS A 13 -42.70 13.88 -15.79
N ILE A 14 -42.60 14.23 -14.51
CA ILE A 14 -42.17 13.33 -13.42
C ILE A 14 -43.35 13.00 -12.51
N ASP A 15 -43.65 11.71 -12.31
CA ASP A 15 -44.58 11.23 -11.30
C ASP A 15 -43.82 10.88 -10.00
N TYR A 16 -43.71 11.87 -9.10
CA TYR A 16 -43.07 11.70 -7.79
C TYR A 16 -43.95 10.87 -6.83
N PRO A 17 -43.41 9.92 -6.03
CA PRO A 17 -42.00 9.51 -5.89
C PRO A 17 -41.63 8.29 -6.76
N ALA A 18 -42.48 7.88 -7.71
CA ALA A 18 -42.22 6.70 -8.52
C ALA A 18 -41.01 6.89 -9.46
N ASP A 19 -40.90 8.09 -10.03
CA ASP A 19 -39.96 8.44 -11.10
C ASP A 19 -38.70 9.16 -10.60
N LEU A 20 -38.68 9.63 -9.35
CA LEU A 20 -37.57 10.41 -8.81
C LEU A 20 -36.98 9.75 -7.57
N LEU A 21 -35.69 9.48 -7.63
CA LEU A 21 -34.90 9.06 -6.48
C LEU A 21 -34.50 10.29 -5.65
N THR A 22 -35.00 10.38 -4.42
CA THR A 22 -34.52 11.36 -3.43
C THR A 22 -33.48 10.72 -2.51
N THR A 23 -32.21 11.01 -2.79
CA THR A 23 -31.08 10.71 -1.91
C THR A 23 -30.42 12.02 -1.47
N PRO A 24 -29.96 12.13 -0.21
CA PRO A 24 -29.24 13.33 0.23
C PRO A 24 -28.02 13.57 -0.67
N PHE A 25 -27.91 14.78 -1.23
CA PHE A 25 -26.81 15.17 -2.14
C PHE A 25 -25.44 14.91 -1.52
N GLU A 26 -25.32 15.09 -0.21
CA GLU A 26 -24.10 14.88 0.57
C GLU A 26 -23.55 13.45 0.44
N VAL A 27 -24.42 12.45 0.26
CA VAL A 27 -23.99 11.06 0.05
C VAL A 27 -23.33 10.90 -1.32
N LEU A 28 -23.80 11.64 -2.33
CA LEU A 28 -23.22 11.67 -3.66
C LEU A 28 -21.89 12.43 -3.65
N GLU A 29 -21.87 13.61 -3.02
CA GLU A 29 -20.71 14.50 -2.92
C GLU A 29 -19.53 13.82 -2.23
N TYR A 30 -19.78 13.21 -1.07
CA TYR A 30 -18.73 12.57 -0.26
C TYR A 30 -18.45 11.12 -0.62
N ARG A 31 -19.08 10.56 -1.68
CA ARG A 31 -19.01 9.12 -2.00
C ARG A 31 -17.57 8.59 -2.11
N THR A 32 -16.69 9.37 -2.72
CA THR A 32 -15.30 8.99 -3.00
C THR A 32 -14.48 9.00 -1.71
N ARG A 33 -14.65 10.02 -0.87
CA ARG A 33 -13.97 10.15 0.42
C ARG A 33 -14.44 9.11 1.44
N LEU A 34 -15.71 8.73 1.37
CA LEU A 34 -16.27 7.61 2.13
C LEU A 34 -15.81 6.24 1.61
N GLY A 35 -15.07 6.20 0.50
CA GLY A 35 -14.62 4.96 -0.14
C GLY A 35 -15.79 4.07 -0.58
N LEU A 36 -16.93 4.65 -0.95
CA LEU A 36 -18.08 3.91 -1.47
C LEU A 36 -17.81 3.48 -2.90
N THR A 37 -17.97 2.19 -3.18
CA THR A 37 -18.01 1.68 -4.56
C THR A 37 -19.32 2.07 -5.22
N THR A 38 -19.36 2.10 -6.56
CA THR A 38 -20.59 2.37 -7.32
C THR A 38 -21.73 1.46 -6.92
N SER A 39 -21.45 0.16 -6.74
CA SER A 39 -22.48 -0.80 -6.33
C SER A 39 -22.99 -0.59 -4.90
N GLU A 40 -22.16 -0.07 -3.98
CA GLU A 40 -22.61 0.28 -2.63
C GLU A 40 -23.46 1.55 -2.64
N PHE A 41 -23.07 2.54 -3.45
CA PHE A 41 -23.84 3.75 -3.65
C PHE A 41 -25.22 3.44 -4.25
N GLU A 42 -25.27 2.64 -5.32
CA GLU A 42 -26.53 2.16 -5.91
C GLU A 42 -27.40 1.42 -4.88
N PHE A 43 -26.79 0.58 -4.03
CA PHE A 43 -27.52 -0.08 -2.96
C PHE A 43 -28.14 0.91 -1.97
N ILE A 44 -27.39 1.94 -1.56
CA ILE A 44 -27.91 3.00 -0.69
C ILE A 44 -29.08 3.72 -1.38
N CYS A 45 -28.92 4.11 -2.64
CA CYS A 45 -29.98 4.72 -3.46
C CYS A 45 -31.25 3.88 -3.47
N TRP A 46 -31.14 2.57 -3.69
CA TRP A 46 -32.30 1.67 -3.65
C TRP A 46 -33.01 1.65 -2.30
N ILE A 47 -32.28 1.69 -1.19
CA ILE A 47 -32.90 1.75 0.13
C ILE A 47 -33.68 3.06 0.29
N PHE A 48 -33.08 4.21 -0.03
CA PHE A 48 -33.76 5.50 0.05
C PHE A 48 -35.02 5.53 -0.83
N HIS A 49 -34.92 5.03 -2.07
CA HIS A 49 -36.07 4.89 -2.97
C HIS A 49 -37.23 4.11 -2.36
N LEU A 50 -36.92 2.95 -1.77
CA LEU A 50 -37.94 2.09 -1.17
C LEU A 50 -38.57 2.75 0.05
N VAL A 51 -37.77 3.42 0.89
CA VAL A 51 -38.28 4.19 2.04
C VAL A 51 -39.19 5.34 1.58
N ASN A 52 -38.85 6.04 0.50
CA ASN A 52 -39.70 7.10 -0.07
C ASN A 52 -41.02 6.57 -0.66
N LYS A 53 -41.09 5.27 -0.95
CA LYS A 53 -42.32 4.55 -1.33
C LYS A 53 -43.04 3.93 -0.12
N ASP A 54 -42.71 4.37 1.10
CA ASP A 54 -43.25 3.89 2.38
C ASP A 54 -42.92 2.41 2.72
N PHE A 55 -41.88 1.84 2.09
CA PHE A 55 -41.39 0.51 2.47
C PHE A 55 -40.45 0.61 3.67
N ASN A 56 -41.03 0.53 4.87
CA ASN A 56 -40.25 0.52 6.13
C ASN A 56 -39.54 -0.82 6.39
N GLU A 57 -40.05 -1.92 5.82
CA GLU A 57 -39.48 -3.26 5.95
C GLU A 57 -39.08 -3.78 4.57
N ILE A 58 -37.77 -3.79 4.30
CA ILE A 58 -37.23 -4.11 2.98
C ILE A 58 -36.65 -5.53 3.01
N ARG A 59 -37.01 -6.35 2.03
CA ARG A 59 -36.45 -7.70 1.84
C ARG A 59 -35.45 -7.70 0.69
N ASP A 60 -34.58 -8.69 0.66
CA ASP A 60 -33.56 -8.84 -0.39
C ASP A 60 -34.16 -8.86 -1.80
N LYS A 61 -35.36 -9.45 -1.94
CA LYS A 61 -36.10 -9.50 -3.21
C LYS A 61 -36.67 -8.14 -3.66
N ASP A 62 -36.83 -7.20 -2.75
CA ASP A 62 -37.39 -5.88 -3.04
C ASP A 62 -36.31 -4.92 -3.61
N ILE A 63 -35.02 -5.28 -3.51
CA ILE A 63 -33.87 -4.51 -4.04
C ILE A 63 -33.27 -5.20 -5.27
N SER A 64 -32.65 -6.36 -5.06
CA SER A 64 -31.88 -7.10 -6.07
C SER A 64 -31.37 -8.40 -5.46
N ARG A 65 -31.29 -9.47 -6.27
CA ARG A 65 -30.78 -10.79 -5.85
C ARG A 65 -29.32 -10.76 -5.34
N ARG A 66 -28.56 -9.68 -5.56
CA ARG A 66 -27.14 -9.58 -5.20
C ARG A 66 -26.81 -8.57 -4.10
N CYS A 67 -27.79 -8.10 -3.32
CA CYS A 67 -27.59 -7.05 -2.31
C CYS A 67 -26.83 -7.48 -1.03
N THR A 68 -26.59 -8.78 -0.83
CA THR A 68 -25.95 -9.32 0.38
C THR A 68 -24.50 -8.88 0.53
N ARG A 69 -23.77 -8.72 -0.58
CA ARG A 69 -22.35 -8.30 -0.56
C ARG A 69 -22.22 -6.84 -0.13
N GLN A 70 -23.00 -5.95 -0.73
CA GLN A 70 -23.00 -4.51 -0.44
C GLN A 70 -23.42 -4.29 1.01
N ARG A 71 -24.44 -5.01 1.48
CA ARG A 71 -24.88 -4.97 2.87
C ARG A 71 -23.75 -5.30 3.84
N LYS A 72 -23.08 -6.45 3.66
CA LYS A 72 -21.95 -6.85 4.51
C LYS A 72 -20.81 -5.83 4.47
N SER A 73 -20.51 -5.29 3.30
CA SER A 73 -19.45 -4.28 3.13
C SER A 73 -19.77 -2.98 3.86
N LEU A 74 -20.99 -2.45 3.71
CA LEU A 74 -21.44 -1.24 4.40
C LEU A 74 -21.53 -1.41 5.93
N GLN A 75 -21.88 -2.61 6.40
CA GLN A 75 -21.80 -2.95 7.82
C GLN A 75 -20.35 -2.99 8.32
N ALA A 76 -19.44 -3.59 7.55
CA ALA A 76 -18.02 -3.66 7.91
C ALA A 76 -17.34 -2.28 7.94
N LYS A 77 -17.76 -1.37 7.06
CA LYS A 77 -17.34 0.05 7.07
C LYS A 77 -17.96 0.85 8.22
N GLY A 78 -18.90 0.27 8.97
CA GLY A 78 -19.59 0.93 10.08
C GLY A 78 -20.69 1.90 9.66
N TYR A 79 -20.99 2.02 8.36
CA TYR A 79 -21.96 2.98 7.82
C TYR A 79 -23.42 2.53 7.96
N LEU A 80 -23.64 1.22 8.01
CA LEU A 80 -24.98 0.64 8.02
C LEU A 80 -25.25 -0.17 9.28
N LYS A 81 -26.33 0.15 9.98
CA LYS A 81 -26.94 -0.68 11.01
C LYS A 81 -28.20 -1.34 10.45
N ILE A 82 -28.47 -2.57 10.87
CA ILE A 82 -29.63 -3.33 10.39
C ILE A 82 -30.37 -3.90 11.58
N LYS A 83 -31.68 -3.66 11.62
CA LYS A 83 -32.59 -4.28 12.57
C LYS A 83 -33.47 -5.29 11.83
N ILE A 84 -33.66 -6.46 12.42
CA ILE A 84 -34.53 -7.49 11.85
C ILE A 84 -35.92 -7.29 12.43
N ALA A 85 -36.87 -6.90 11.58
CA ALA A 85 -38.27 -6.82 11.93
C ALA A 85 -38.93 -8.17 11.66
N ARG A 86 -39.63 -8.72 12.65
CA ARG A 86 -40.35 -9.99 12.54
C ARG A 86 -41.81 -9.76 12.90
N THR A 87 -42.69 -10.08 11.97
CA THR A 87 -44.14 -10.08 12.21
C THR A 87 -44.58 -11.50 12.55
N TYR A 88 -45.25 -11.66 13.69
CA TYR A 88 -45.78 -12.94 14.15
C TYR A 88 -47.32 -12.93 14.09
N LYS A 89 -47.89 -14.07 13.73
CA LYS A 89 -49.33 -14.36 13.88
C LYS A 89 -49.44 -15.77 14.44
N ASP A 90 -50.25 -15.94 15.47
CA ASP A 90 -50.48 -17.25 16.13
C ASP A 90 -49.18 -17.96 16.52
N LYS A 91 -48.24 -17.20 17.11
CA LYS A 91 -46.89 -17.66 17.52
C LYS A 91 -46.00 -18.17 16.38
N ARG A 92 -46.39 -18.00 15.11
CA ARG A 92 -45.61 -18.32 13.92
C ARG A 92 -45.11 -17.04 13.25
N CYS A 93 -43.84 -17.03 12.86
CA CYS A 93 -43.27 -15.90 12.12
C CYS A 93 -43.79 -15.93 10.69
N ILE A 94 -44.52 -14.89 10.27
CA ILE A 94 -45.11 -14.79 8.94
C ILE A 94 -44.26 -13.93 8.00
N LYS A 95 -43.63 -12.88 8.55
CA LYS A 95 -42.85 -11.93 7.76
C LYS A 95 -41.55 -11.62 8.47
N VAL A 96 -40.46 -11.64 7.70
CA VAL A 96 -39.15 -11.15 8.11
C VAL A 96 -38.77 -10.04 7.14
N GLY A 97 -38.50 -8.87 7.66
CA GLY A 97 -38.01 -7.71 6.93
C GLY A 97 -36.78 -7.12 7.59
N LEU A 98 -35.98 -6.38 6.82
CA LEU A 98 -34.84 -5.65 7.33
C LEU A 98 -35.18 -4.16 7.35
N VAL A 99 -34.85 -3.52 8.48
CA VAL A 99 -34.91 -2.07 8.64
C VAL A 99 -33.47 -1.58 8.61
N TYR A 100 -33.18 -0.72 7.63
CA TYR A 100 -31.85 -0.15 7.41
C TYR A 100 -31.71 1.19 8.11
N ASP A 101 -30.58 1.41 8.75
CA ASP A 101 -30.27 2.63 9.49
C ASP A 101 -28.89 3.16 9.05
N PHE A 102 -28.91 4.33 8.41
CA PHE A 102 -27.74 5.05 7.89
C PHE A 102 -27.32 6.24 8.76
N THR A 103 -27.76 6.32 10.02
CA THR A 103 -27.32 7.38 10.95
C THR A 103 -25.80 7.48 11.06
N ASN A 104 -25.10 6.35 11.13
CA ASN A 104 -23.64 6.33 11.16
C ASN A 104 -22.99 6.89 9.88
N LEU A 105 -23.60 6.65 8.71
CA LEU A 105 -23.14 7.22 7.45
C LEU A 105 -23.24 8.75 7.49
N LYS A 106 -24.36 9.27 8.00
CA LYS A 106 -24.56 10.71 8.15
C LYS A 106 -23.52 11.34 9.09
N ASN A 107 -23.28 10.72 10.25
CA ASN A 107 -22.27 11.22 11.19
C ASN A 107 -20.88 11.27 10.54
N LYS A 108 -20.52 10.26 9.75
CA LYS A 108 -19.23 10.25 9.04
C LYS A 108 -19.14 11.36 7.98
N ILE A 109 -20.24 11.66 7.29
CA ILE A 109 -20.30 12.79 6.36
C ILE A 109 -20.14 14.13 7.10
N GLU A 110 -20.77 14.29 8.26
CA GLU A 110 -20.63 15.50 9.08
C GLU A 110 -19.18 15.70 9.54
N GLU A 111 -18.49 14.63 9.95
CA GLU A 111 -17.04 14.68 10.26
C GLU A 111 -16.21 15.15 9.04
N LEU A 112 -16.48 14.62 7.84
CA LEU A 112 -15.76 15.00 6.62
C LEU A 112 -16.03 16.47 6.23
N LYS A 113 -17.25 16.96 6.47
CA LYS A 113 -17.60 18.37 6.25
C LYS A 113 -16.86 19.30 7.21
N GLU A 114 -16.70 18.90 8.47
CA GLU A 114 -15.91 19.67 9.43
C GLU A 114 -14.44 19.71 9.05
N GLU A 115 -13.89 18.61 8.54
CA GLU A 115 -12.54 18.58 7.97
C GLU A 115 -12.40 19.54 6.79
N ASP A 116 -13.35 19.55 5.86
CA ASP A 116 -13.33 20.45 4.69
C ASP A 116 -13.42 21.91 5.10
N LYS A 117 -14.29 22.24 6.07
CA LYS A 117 -14.38 23.59 6.61
C LYS A 117 -13.06 24.02 7.27
N LYS A 118 -12.39 23.11 7.97
CA LYS A 118 -11.07 23.40 8.57
C LYS A 118 -10.01 23.66 7.51
N LEU A 119 -10.02 22.89 6.42
CA LEU A 119 -9.11 23.10 5.27
C LEU A 119 -9.38 24.44 4.58
N GLN A 120 -10.64 24.77 4.32
CA GLN A 120 -11.03 26.08 3.76
C GLN A 120 -10.66 27.27 4.65
N ASN A 121 -10.64 27.08 5.98
CA ASN A 121 -10.22 28.12 6.91
C ASN A 121 -8.69 28.24 7.06
N LEU A 122 -7.93 27.17 6.73
CA LEU A 122 -6.46 27.18 6.69
C LEU A 122 -5.95 27.79 5.38
N GLU A 123 -6.68 27.57 4.28
CA GLU A 123 -6.53 28.29 3.02
C GLU A 123 -7.16 29.69 3.16
N ALA A 124 -6.50 30.58 3.90
CA ALA A 124 -6.86 32.01 3.92
C ALA A 124 -7.08 32.52 2.48
N PRO A 125 -8.06 33.40 2.23
CA PRO A 125 -8.48 33.72 0.88
C PRO A 125 -7.35 34.44 0.17
N VAL A 126 -6.60 33.73 -0.65
CA VAL A 126 -5.80 34.36 -1.69
C VAL A 126 -6.85 34.94 -2.63
N THR A 127 -7.06 36.25 -2.57
CA THR A 127 -7.78 36.98 -3.60
C THR A 127 -7.06 36.70 -4.91
N VAL A 128 -7.58 35.75 -5.68
CA VAL A 128 -7.13 35.49 -7.04
C VAL A 128 -7.54 36.71 -7.85
N ILE A 129 -6.61 37.65 -8.00
CA ILE A 129 -6.68 38.66 -9.05
C ILE A 129 -6.56 37.86 -10.34
N TYR A 130 -7.67 37.72 -11.06
CA TYR A 130 -7.64 37.20 -12.43
C TYR A 130 -7.01 38.27 -13.31
N ASP A 131 -5.70 38.20 -13.52
CA ASP A 131 -5.13 38.77 -14.72
C ASP A 131 -5.55 37.87 -15.88
N GLU A 132 -6.22 38.47 -16.87
CA GLU A 132 -6.70 37.79 -18.07
C GLU A 132 -5.55 36.99 -18.73
N PRO A 133 -5.78 35.74 -19.15
CA PRO A 133 -4.73 34.92 -19.73
C PRO A 133 -4.22 35.54 -21.04
N SER A 134 -2.92 35.85 -21.05
CA SER A 134 -2.16 36.30 -22.21
C SER A 134 -2.30 35.30 -23.38
N LEU A 135 -2.57 35.83 -24.56
CA LEU A 135 -2.81 35.12 -25.82
C LEU A 135 -1.53 34.60 -26.50
N PHE A 136 -0.41 34.52 -25.76
CA PHE A 136 0.86 34.05 -26.26
C PHE A 136 1.25 32.78 -25.54
N ASN A 137 1.40 31.70 -26.33
CA ASN A 137 1.81 30.38 -25.91
C ASN A 137 3.09 30.44 -25.05
N GLU A 138 2.93 30.39 -23.74
CA GLU A 138 3.98 29.92 -22.85
C GLU A 138 3.62 28.51 -22.43
N ASP A 139 4.57 27.60 -22.64
CA ASP A 139 4.43 26.17 -22.44
C ASP A 139 3.89 25.88 -21.03
N VAL A 140 2.63 25.45 -20.98
CA VAL A 140 2.02 24.94 -19.75
C VAL A 140 2.72 23.63 -19.46
N ASP A 141 3.50 23.58 -18.38
CA ASP A 141 4.03 22.33 -17.83
C ASP A 141 2.84 21.38 -17.57
N GLU A 142 2.70 20.37 -18.42
CA GLU A 142 1.71 19.28 -18.30
C GLU A 142 2.11 18.35 -17.15
N ASN A 143 2.16 18.86 -15.91
CA ASN A 143 2.17 17.98 -14.75
C ASN A 143 0.73 17.54 -14.47
N PRO A 144 0.42 16.22 -14.51
CA PRO A 144 -0.93 15.75 -14.34
C PRO A 144 -1.43 16.02 -12.91
N ILE A 145 -2.48 16.83 -12.81
CA ILE A 145 -3.26 17.05 -11.59
C ILE A 145 -4.04 15.75 -11.30
N TYR A 146 -3.37 14.80 -10.62
CA TYR A 146 -4.05 13.73 -9.91
C TYR A 146 -4.15 14.11 -8.42
N PRO A 147 -5.28 13.87 -7.74
CA PRO A 147 -5.30 13.95 -6.28
C PRO A 147 -4.53 12.74 -5.75
N ALA A 148 -3.22 12.89 -5.60
CA ALA A 148 -2.42 11.96 -4.83
C ALA A 148 -2.95 12.00 -3.39
N LYS A 149 -3.11 10.83 -2.76
CA LYS A 149 -3.12 10.76 -1.30
C LYS A 149 -1.93 11.59 -0.83
N LEU A 150 -2.21 12.64 -0.06
CA LEU A 150 -1.17 13.46 0.56
C LEU A 150 -0.29 12.52 1.39
N LEU A 151 0.84 12.11 0.81
CA LEU A 151 1.97 11.58 1.56
C LEU A 151 2.48 12.80 2.34
N THR A 152 2.09 12.90 3.60
CA THR A 152 2.37 14.07 4.45
C THR A 152 3.85 14.19 4.82
N ASP A 153 4.67 13.21 4.44
CA ASP A 153 6.06 13.09 4.87
C ASP A 153 6.99 13.06 3.64
N ASP A 154 7.83 14.10 3.48
CA ASP A 154 8.86 14.22 2.42
C ASP A 154 9.76 12.97 2.29
N LYS A 155 9.88 12.19 3.37
CA LYS A 155 10.64 10.93 3.41
C LYS A 155 9.95 9.82 2.64
N GLU A 156 8.62 9.72 2.70
CA GLU A 156 7.86 8.70 2.00
C GLU A 156 7.84 8.95 0.49
N ILE A 157 7.78 10.22 0.08
CA ILE A 157 7.86 10.62 -1.33
C ILE A 157 9.22 10.23 -1.93
N LYS A 158 10.32 10.53 -1.21
CA LYS A 158 11.67 10.15 -1.63
C LYS A 158 11.84 8.64 -1.73
N GLU A 159 11.29 7.87 -0.79
CA GLU A 159 11.38 6.41 -0.84
C GLU A 159 10.58 5.80 -2.00
N LEU A 160 9.41 6.38 -2.32
CA LEU A 160 8.64 5.99 -3.51
C LEU A 160 9.35 6.30 -4.82
N GLN A 161 10.01 7.46 -4.92
CA GLN A 161 10.84 7.81 -6.07
C GLN A 161 11.97 6.79 -6.25
N LEU A 162 12.70 6.48 -5.17
CA LEU A 162 13.81 5.54 -5.18
C LEU A 162 13.36 4.10 -5.51
N GLN A 163 12.16 3.71 -5.05
CA GLN A 163 11.54 2.43 -5.40
C GLN A 163 11.16 2.35 -6.89
N ASN A 164 10.62 3.43 -7.45
CA ASN A 164 10.27 3.48 -8.88
C ASN A 164 11.52 3.43 -9.75
N GLU A 165 12.56 4.18 -9.38
CA GLU A 165 13.85 4.16 -10.07
C GLU A 165 14.46 2.74 -10.07
N PHE A 166 14.44 2.05 -8.93
CA PHE A 166 14.89 0.67 -8.82
C PHE A 166 14.14 -0.27 -9.78
N LEU A 167 12.81 -0.18 -9.84
CA LEU A 167 11.99 -1.04 -10.69
C LEU A 167 12.25 -0.81 -12.18
N GLU A 168 12.51 0.44 -12.58
CA GLU A 168 12.88 0.75 -13.96
C GLU A 168 14.27 0.23 -14.31
N LYS A 169 15.26 0.46 -13.44
CA LYS A 169 16.63 -0.04 -13.67
C LYS A 169 16.67 -1.57 -13.72
N PHE A 170 15.94 -2.25 -12.83
CA PHE A 170 15.83 -3.71 -12.87
C PHE A 170 15.11 -4.21 -14.13
N LYS A 171 14.06 -3.50 -14.60
CA LYS A 171 13.36 -3.85 -15.84
C LYS A 171 14.31 -3.82 -17.04
N LYS A 172 15.12 -2.76 -17.17
CA LYS A 172 16.13 -2.65 -18.23
C LYS A 172 17.13 -3.81 -18.19
N LEU A 173 17.62 -4.15 -17.00
CA LEU A 173 18.55 -5.27 -16.80
C LEU A 173 17.91 -6.63 -17.12
N TYR A 174 16.64 -6.82 -16.75
CA TYR A 174 15.90 -8.04 -17.06
C TYR A 174 15.74 -8.23 -18.58
N GLU A 175 15.35 -7.17 -19.28
CA GLU A 175 15.17 -7.18 -20.74
C GLU A 175 16.51 -7.40 -21.46
N GLU A 176 17.61 -6.83 -20.94
CA GLU A 176 18.97 -7.05 -21.46
C GLU A 176 19.42 -8.52 -21.31
N LEU A 177 19.20 -9.12 -20.14
CA LEU A 177 19.77 -10.44 -19.82
C LEU A 177 18.94 -11.62 -20.31
N LEU A 178 17.61 -11.50 -20.34
CA LEU A 178 16.70 -12.59 -20.67
C LEU A 178 16.06 -12.44 -22.05
N LEU A 179 16.28 -11.30 -22.73
CA LEU A 179 15.69 -10.99 -24.04
C LEU A 179 14.16 -11.09 -24.05
N GLU A 180 13.52 -10.95 -22.88
CA GLU A 180 12.07 -11.01 -22.68
C GLU A 180 11.57 -9.67 -22.13
N LYS A 181 10.45 -9.16 -22.66
CA LYS A 181 9.80 -7.95 -22.16
C LYS A 181 9.19 -8.18 -20.78
N LEU A 182 9.53 -7.34 -19.82
CA LEU A 182 8.97 -7.43 -18.47
C LEU A 182 7.83 -6.44 -18.30
N ASP A 183 6.61 -6.98 -18.32
CA ASP A 183 5.40 -6.22 -17.99
C ASP A 183 4.97 -6.49 -16.54
N TYR A 184 5.17 -5.49 -15.69
CA TYR A 184 4.77 -5.53 -14.28
C TYR A 184 3.25 -5.54 -14.08
N SER A 185 2.46 -5.08 -15.06
CA SER A 185 1.00 -5.12 -14.98
C SER A 185 0.48 -6.56 -15.11
N ALA A 186 1.02 -7.32 -16.06
CA ALA A 186 0.73 -8.74 -16.24
C ALA A 186 1.34 -9.61 -15.13
N ARG A 187 2.52 -9.25 -14.61
CA ARG A 187 3.24 -9.98 -13.56
C ARG A 187 3.17 -9.26 -12.20
N ALA A 188 1.98 -8.90 -11.74
CA ALA A 188 1.79 -8.21 -10.46
C ALA A 188 2.42 -8.93 -9.23
N PRO A 189 2.36 -10.27 -9.08
CA PRO A 189 3.01 -10.97 -7.97
C PRO A 189 4.54 -10.82 -7.99
N TYR A 190 5.12 -10.79 -9.19
CA TYR A 190 6.55 -10.60 -9.41
C TYR A 190 7.00 -9.20 -8.97
N LYS A 191 6.23 -8.17 -9.35
CA LYS A 191 6.46 -6.79 -8.91
C LYS A 191 6.42 -6.67 -7.38
N MET A 192 5.42 -7.27 -6.74
CA MET A 192 5.29 -7.26 -5.27
C MET A 192 6.48 -7.93 -4.58
N HIS A 193 7.00 -9.02 -5.14
CA HIS A 193 8.17 -9.71 -4.60
C HIS A 193 9.42 -8.83 -4.64
N LEU A 194 9.68 -8.14 -5.76
CA LEU A 194 10.80 -7.20 -5.90
C LEU A 194 10.69 -6.03 -4.92
N ILE A 195 9.51 -5.45 -4.76
CA ILE A 195 9.27 -4.36 -3.80
C ILE A 195 9.55 -4.84 -2.37
N LYS A 196 9.16 -6.07 -2.03
CA LYS A 196 9.43 -6.66 -0.70
C LYS A 196 10.93 -6.84 -0.46
N ILE A 197 11.69 -7.28 -1.46
CA ILE A 197 13.15 -7.39 -1.38
C ILE A 197 13.76 -5.99 -1.18
N PHE A 198 13.32 -5.01 -1.97
CA PHE A 198 13.80 -3.63 -1.90
C PHE A 198 13.55 -2.98 -0.54
N LYS A 199 12.39 -3.23 0.11
CA LYS A 199 12.11 -2.73 1.47
C LYS A 199 13.03 -3.33 2.54
N ASN A 200 13.52 -4.55 2.31
CA ASN A 200 14.43 -5.26 3.22
C ASN A 200 15.91 -5.10 2.79
N ARG A 201 16.22 -4.12 1.95
CA ARG A 201 17.58 -3.87 1.47
C ARG A 201 18.48 -3.44 2.62
N VAL A 202 19.72 -3.92 2.60
CA VAL A 202 20.80 -3.46 3.47
C VAL A 202 21.71 -2.51 2.71
N ASN A 203 21.83 -2.69 1.40
CA ASN A 203 22.58 -1.80 0.51
C ASN A 203 21.66 -0.76 -0.13
N ASN A 204 22.05 0.52 -0.03
CA ASN A 204 21.31 1.63 -0.62
C ASN A 204 21.83 2.02 -2.02
N ASN A 205 22.99 1.53 -2.45
CA ASN A 205 23.49 1.80 -3.79
C ASN A 205 22.90 0.79 -4.79
N ILE A 206 21.85 1.22 -5.49
CA ILE A 206 21.13 0.38 -6.46
C ILE A 206 22.02 -0.01 -7.65
N ASP A 207 22.87 0.90 -8.12
CA ASP A 207 23.65 0.69 -9.34
C ASP A 207 24.71 -0.40 -9.14
N ASP A 208 25.44 -0.35 -8.03
CA ASP A 208 26.41 -1.38 -7.65
C ASP A 208 25.75 -2.76 -7.52
N VAL A 209 24.56 -2.81 -6.91
CA VAL A 209 23.80 -4.06 -6.72
C VAL A 209 23.41 -4.67 -8.06
N LEU A 210 22.93 -3.86 -8.99
CA LEU A 210 22.55 -4.31 -10.32
C LEU A 210 23.77 -4.79 -11.12
N GLU A 211 24.91 -4.12 -10.99
CA GLU A 211 26.16 -4.54 -11.63
C GLU A 211 26.69 -5.87 -11.07
N ILE A 212 26.68 -6.04 -9.74
CA ILE A 212 27.01 -7.31 -9.09
C ILE A 212 26.08 -8.42 -9.58
N THR A 213 24.78 -8.14 -9.66
CA THR A 213 23.77 -9.09 -10.14
C THR A 213 24.02 -9.48 -11.59
N LYS A 214 24.33 -8.51 -12.46
CA LYS A 214 24.68 -8.73 -13.87
C LYS A 214 25.91 -9.62 -14.01
N ASN A 215 26.98 -9.31 -13.28
CA ASN A 215 28.23 -10.07 -13.30
C ASN A 215 28.04 -11.50 -12.78
N ALA A 216 27.25 -11.69 -11.71
CA ALA A 216 26.93 -13.00 -11.18
C ALA A 216 26.06 -13.81 -12.16
N PHE A 217 25.12 -13.17 -12.86
CA PHE A 217 24.25 -13.82 -13.83
C PHE A 217 25.04 -14.32 -15.06
N TYR A 218 26.00 -13.55 -15.56
CA TYR A 218 26.87 -13.99 -16.65
C TYR A 218 27.78 -15.16 -16.28
N LYS A 219 28.16 -15.30 -15.01
CA LYS A 219 28.93 -16.45 -14.51
C LYS A 219 28.12 -17.75 -14.45
N LEU A 220 26.79 -17.69 -14.54
CA LEU A 220 25.95 -18.89 -14.54
C LEU A 220 26.02 -19.64 -15.89
N PRO A 221 25.97 -20.98 -15.87
CA PRO A 221 25.80 -21.77 -17.09
C PRO A 221 24.46 -21.45 -17.74
N VAL A 222 24.41 -21.50 -19.08
CA VAL A 222 23.25 -21.05 -19.89
C VAL A 222 21.94 -21.70 -19.44
N GLU A 223 21.98 -22.99 -19.10
CA GLU A 223 20.83 -23.78 -18.63
C GLU A 223 20.21 -23.25 -17.32
N LYS A 224 20.97 -22.49 -16.52
CA LYS A 224 20.53 -21.93 -15.24
C LYS A 224 20.15 -20.44 -15.33
N ARG A 225 20.15 -19.85 -16.53
CA ARG A 225 19.83 -18.43 -16.77
C ARG A 225 18.33 -18.23 -16.99
N TYR A 226 17.56 -18.31 -15.91
CA TYR A 226 16.11 -18.07 -15.93
C TYR A 226 15.70 -16.99 -14.91
N ALA A 227 14.51 -16.42 -15.11
CA ALA A 227 14.00 -15.25 -14.37
C ALA A 227 14.02 -15.38 -12.84
N MET A 228 13.72 -16.58 -12.30
CA MET A 228 13.78 -16.80 -10.86
C MET A 228 15.22 -16.74 -10.32
N LYS A 229 16.20 -17.21 -11.09
CA LYS A 229 17.60 -17.18 -10.67
C LYS A 229 18.16 -15.76 -10.65
N LEU A 230 17.71 -14.92 -11.58
CA LEU A 230 18.03 -13.48 -11.58
C LEU A 230 17.49 -12.77 -10.33
N GLN A 231 16.27 -13.10 -9.91
CA GLN A 231 15.70 -12.58 -8.66
C GLN A 231 16.46 -13.03 -7.42
N ASP A 232 16.87 -14.30 -7.37
CA ASP A 232 17.64 -14.82 -6.24
C ASP A 232 18.99 -14.10 -6.10
N LEU A 233 19.68 -13.85 -7.22
CA LEU A 233 20.93 -13.09 -7.25
C LEU A 233 20.72 -11.64 -6.81
N LEU A 234 19.66 -10.99 -7.29
CA LEU A 234 19.30 -9.64 -6.87
C LEU A 234 19.01 -9.57 -5.36
N LYS A 235 18.26 -10.56 -4.84
CA LYS A 235 17.96 -10.67 -3.41
C LYS A 235 19.23 -10.83 -2.58
N MET A 236 20.17 -11.65 -3.03
CA MET A 236 21.47 -11.78 -2.37
C MET A 236 22.22 -10.45 -2.38
N ALA A 237 22.32 -9.79 -3.53
CA ALA A 237 23.04 -8.52 -3.66
C ALA A 237 22.40 -7.36 -2.86
N LEU A 238 21.07 -7.33 -2.71
CA LEU A 238 20.36 -6.30 -1.92
C LEU A 238 20.41 -6.55 -0.40
N CYS A 239 20.35 -7.81 0.03
CA CYS A 239 20.21 -8.16 1.45
C CYS A 239 21.54 -8.57 2.12
N GLN A 240 22.58 -8.92 1.37
CA GLN A 240 23.89 -9.18 1.95
C GLN A 240 24.61 -7.85 2.21
N LYS A 241 25.25 -7.73 3.38
CA LYS A 241 26.25 -6.69 3.60
C LYS A 241 27.42 -7.05 2.69
N ASN A 242 27.58 -6.32 1.59
CA ASN A 242 28.76 -6.47 0.77
C ASN A 242 29.97 -6.04 1.63
N GLU A 243 30.67 -7.02 2.20
CA GLU A 243 32.10 -6.86 2.40
C GLU A 243 32.68 -6.60 1.01
N SER A 244 33.35 -5.47 0.90
CA SER A 244 33.79 -4.86 -0.35
C SER A 244 34.24 -5.87 -1.40
N THR A 245 33.71 -5.67 -2.61
CA THR A 245 34.33 -6.08 -3.87
C THR A 245 35.74 -5.48 -3.94
N LYS A 246 36.73 -6.09 -3.28
CA LYS A 246 38.11 -6.07 -3.77
C LYS A 246 38.17 -7.12 -4.86
N ASN A 247 37.96 -6.67 -6.10
CA ASN A 247 38.33 -7.46 -7.26
C ASN A 247 39.83 -7.79 -7.16
N ASN A 248 40.13 -9.05 -7.44
CA ASN A 248 41.47 -9.57 -7.65
C ASN A 248 42.20 -8.71 -8.68
N ASP A 249 43.17 -7.93 -8.23
CA ASP A 249 44.37 -7.64 -8.99
C ASP A 249 45.57 -8.20 -8.23
N ASN A 250 46.44 -8.85 -9.00
CA ASN A 250 47.61 -9.58 -8.53
C ASN A 250 48.61 -8.73 -7.72
N LYS A 251 49.36 -9.46 -6.88
CA LYS A 251 50.71 -9.20 -6.31
C LYS A 251 50.86 -8.28 -5.09
N GLU A 252 51.33 -8.94 -4.02
CA GLU A 252 52.37 -8.51 -3.05
C GLU A 252 52.39 -7.03 -2.61
N ASN A 253 52.01 -6.77 -1.35
CA ASN A 253 52.96 -6.55 -0.25
C ASN A 253 52.26 -6.01 1.01
N LYS A 254 52.87 -6.34 2.15
CA LYS A 254 52.59 -5.86 3.51
C LYS A 254 52.26 -4.36 3.58
N THR A 255 51.26 -4.01 4.38
CA THR A 255 51.43 -3.11 5.53
C THR A 255 50.20 -3.12 6.44
N GLN A 256 50.48 -3.01 7.74
CA GLN A 256 49.56 -2.92 8.87
C GLN A 256 48.70 -1.66 8.79
N SER A 257 47.45 -1.75 9.21
CA SER A 257 46.72 -0.60 9.78
C SER A 257 45.60 -1.06 10.73
N GLU A 258 45.96 -0.99 12.01
CA GLU A 258 45.18 -0.60 13.19
C GLU A 258 43.69 -1.01 13.27
N GLU A 259 43.47 -1.99 14.16
CA GLU A 259 42.20 -2.50 14.65
C GLU A 259 41.38 -1.41 15.38
N THR A 260 40.17 -1.14 14.88
CA THR A 260 39.09 -0.59 15.71
C THR A 260 38.32 -1.77 16.33
N LYS A 261 38.59 -1.99 17.63
CA LYS A 261 38.06 -3.07 18.46
C LYS A 261 36.53 -3.21 18.37
N LYS A 262 36.07 -4.28 17.70
CA LYS A 262 34.76 -4.90 17.98
C LYS A 262 34.99 -6.02 18.97
N TYR A 263 34.41 -5.92 20.16
CA TYR A 263 34.39 -7.03 21.12
C TYR A 263 33.58 -8.18 20.52
N THR A 264 34.27 -9.21 20.03
CA THR A 264 33.69 -10.51 19.65
C THR A 264 33.56 -11.36 20.91
N ILE A 265 32.35 -11.83 21.20
CA ILE A 265 32.11 -12.81 22.28
C ILE A 265 32.80 -14.12 21.84
N PRO A 266 33.79 -14.65 22.58
CA PRO A 266 34.54 -15.83 22.16
C PRO A 266 33.64 -17.06 22.09
N SER A 267 33.73 -17.82 21.01
CA SER A 267 33.01 -19.09 20.90
C SER A 267 33.62 -20.12 21.87
N GLY A 268 32.83 -21.09 22.34
CA GLY A 268 33.34 -22.14 23.23
C GLY A 268 34.52 -22.94 22.64
N ILE A 269 34.64 -22.95 21.32
CA ILE A 269 35.74 -23.60 20.58
C ILE A 269 37.05 -22.82 20.73
N ASP A 270 37.00 -21.49 20.76
CA ASP A 270 38.20 -20.66 20.92
C ASP A 270 38.79 -20.81 22.33
N LYS A 271 37.92 -20.96 23.34
CA LYS A 271 38.31 -21.25 24.73
C LYS A 271 38.99 -22.62 24.84
N LEU A 272 38.50 -23.62 24.10
CA LEU A 272 39.12 -24.96 24.06
C LEU A 272 40.48 -24.92 23.38
N ASN A 273 40.62 -24.23 22.26
CA ASN A 273 41.89 -24.08 21.56
C ASN A 273 42.95 -23.38 22.42
N TYR A 274 42.54 -22.38 23.20
CA TYR A 274 43.42 -21.70 24.15
C TYR A 274 43.92 -22.63 25.26
N LEU A 275 43.04 -23.44 25.86
CA LEU A 275 43.43 -24.41 26.89
C LEU A 275 44.35 -25.51 26.33
N LEU A 276 44.05 -26.01 25.13
CA LEU A 276 44.90 -26.99 24.42
C LEU A 276 46.31 -26.46 24.22
N LYS A 277 46.44 -25.20 23.80
CA LYS A 277 47.74 -24.56 23.60
C LYS A 277 48.57 -24.46 24.88
N ILE A 278 47.93 -24.17 26.02
CA ILE A 278 48.63 -24.08 27.31
C ILE A 278 49.11 -25.46 27.79
N ILE A 279 48.34 -26.52 27.51
CA ILE A 279 48.77 -27.90 27.76
C ILE A 279 49.99 -28.24 26.92
N GLU A 280 49.98 -27.89 25.63
CA GLU A 280 51.11 -28.12 24.72
C GLU A 280 52.37 -27.35 25.15
N GLU A 281 52.21 -26.17 25.75
CA GLU A 281 53.30 -25.36 26.29
C GLU A 281 53.72 -25.77 27.72
N GLY A 282 53.10 -26.80 28.30
CA GLY A 282 53.45 -27.35 29.62
C GLY A 282 53.00 -26.49 30.81
N GLY A 283 52.04 -25.59 30.60
CA GLY A 283 51.53 -24.67 31.60
C GLY A 283 50.47 -25.25 32.55
N ASN A 284 50.14 -24.51 33.60
CA ASN A 284 49.15 -24.92 34.61
C ASN A 284 47.71 -24.66 34.14
N LEU A 285 46.89 -25.72 34.12
CA LEU A 285 45.52 -25.69 33.62
C LEU A 285 44.56 -24.88 34.50
N ASP A 286 44.75 -24.91 35.82
CA ASP A 286 43.83 -24.28 36.76
C ASP A 286 43.88 -22.74 36.65
N ASP A 287 45.06 -22.18 36.42
CA ASP A 287 45.26 -20.74 36.20
C ASP A 287 44.63 -20.29 34.87
N ALA A 288 44.80 -21.09 33.82
CA ALA A 288 44.25 -20.81 32.50
C ALA A 288 42.72 -20.87 32.48
N TYR A 289 42.13 -21.86 33.15
CA TYR A 289 40.69 -22.00 33.26
C TYR A 289 40.05 -20.87 34.07
N SER A 290 40.72 -20.41 35.13
CA SER A 290 40.29 -19.27 35.95
C SER A 290 40.17 -17.96 35.15
N GLN A 291 41.09 -17.73 34.20
CA GLN A 291 41.04 -16.57 33.31
C GLN A 291 39.87 -16.62 32.33
N ILE A 292 39.44 -17.82 31.92
CA ILE A 292 38.30 -18.03 31.02
C ILE A 292 36.96 -17.95 31.76
N ALA A 293 36.93 -18.41 33.01
CA ALA A 293 35.73 -18.45 33.86
C ALA A 293 35.29 -17.06 34.35
N ASN A 294 36.21 -16.11 34.50
CA ASN A 294 35.92 -14.71 34.89
C ASN A 294 35.43 -13.81 33.74
N CYS A 295 35.01 -14.40 32.61
CA CYS A 295 34.45 -13.69 31.46
C CYS A 295 32.95 -14.04 31.27
N GLY A 296 32.20 -14.01 32.37
CA GLY A 296 30.73 -14.16 32.43
C GLY A 296 30.07 -12.93 33.00
#